data_AF-A0ABD5E5J0-F1
#
_entry.id   AF-A0ABD5E5J0-F1
#
_cell.length_a   1.000
_cell.length_b   1.000
_cell.length_c   1.000
_cell.angle_alpha   90.00
_cell.angle_beta   90.00
_cell.angle_gamma   90.00
#
_symmetry.space_group_name_H-M   'P 1'
#
loop_
_entity.id
_entity.type
_entity.pdbx_description
1 polymer ?
#
loop_
_entity_poly.entity_id
_entity_poly.type
_entity_poly.pdbx_seq_one_letter_code
_entity_poly.pdbx_strand_id
1 'polypeptide(L)' 'MDLPQGAVVFAIHQGYQVYWMEVMGSQDPPVSLYMEGEPAPMMRWSSFTEFLNAEYSNAYPGF' A
#
# COMPACT_ATOMS: atom_id res chain seq x y z
N MET A 1 -3.28 -14.82 1.93
CA MET A 1 -2.69 -13.71 1.15
C MET A 1 -1.29 -14.15 0.77
N ASP A 2 -1.01 -14.29 -0.52
CA ASP A 2 0.35 -14.58 -0.99
C ASP A 2 1.01 -13.27 -1.40
N LEU A 3 2.14 -12.95 -0.77
CA LEU A 3 2.92 -11.76 -1.09
C LEU A 3 3.96 -12.06 -2.18
N PRO A 4 4.25 -11.11 -3.08
CA PRO A 4 5.39 -11.23 -3.99
C PRO A 4 6.70 -11.45 -3.22
N GLN A 5 7.63 -12.20 -3.81
CA GLN A 5 8.94 -12.39 -3.22
C GLN A 5 9.65 -11.04 -3.06
N GLY A 6 10.18 -10.77 -1.86
CA GLY A 6 10.85 -9.50 -1.56
C GLY A 6 9.90 -8.34 -1.25
N ALA A 7 8.60 -8.59 -1.11
CA ALA A 7 7.67 -7.62 -0.56
C ALA A 7 7.97 -7.33 0.91
N VAL A 8 7.88 -6.06 1.30
CA VAL A 8 7.99 -5.61 2.69
C VAL A 8 6.66 -5.04 3.13
N VAL A 9 6.06 -5.65 4.15
CA VAL A 9 4.91 -5.08 4.85
C VAL A 9 5.39 -3.96 5.74
N PHE A 10 4.83 -2.76 5.56
CA PHE A 10 5.25 -1.57 6.32
C PHE A 10 4.13 -0.96 7.18
N ALA A 11 2.86 -1.33 6.94
CA ALA A 11 1.75 -0.91 7.77
C ALA A 11 0.65 -1.99 7.83
N ILE A 12 0.02 -2.08 9.00
CA ILE A 12 -1.18 -2.87 9.24
C ILE A 12 -2.16 -1.96 9.97
N HIS A 13 -3.41 -1.91 9.51
CA HIS A 13 -4.47 -1.15 10.17
C HIS A 13 -5.58 -2.08 10.65
N GLN A 14 -5.86 -2.03 11.95
CA GLN A 14 -6.88 -2.82 12.66
C GLN A 14 -6.82 -4.35 12.44
N GLY A 15 -5.70 -4.87 11.95
CA GLY A 15 -5.47 -6.30 11.72
C GLY A 15 -6.03 -6.88 10.42
N TYR A 16 -6.88 -6.14 9.69
CA TYR A 16 -7.53 -6.62 8.45
C TYR A 16 -7.12 -5.83 7.19
N GLN A 17 -6.32 -4.78 7.34
CA GLN A 17 -5.72 -4.03 6.24
C GLN A 17 -4.20 -4.18 6.29
N VAL A 18 -3.59 -4.56 5.17
CA VAL A 18 -2.14 -4.78 5.05
C VAL A 18 -1.61 -4.00 3.86
N TYR A 19 -0.59 -3.19 4.11
CA TYR A 19 0.12 -2.42 3.09
C TYR A 19 1.53 -2.99 2.90
N TRP A 20 1.92 -3.22 1.66
CA TRP A 20 3.28 -3.66 1.32
C TRP A 20 3.84 -2.92 0.13
N MET A 21 5.17 -2.92 0.05
CA MET A 21 5.94 -2.39 -1.07
C MET A 21 6.85 -3.46 -1.68
N GLU A 22 7.07 -3.39 -2.98
CA GLU A 22 8.01 -4.26 -3.70
C GLU A 22 9.40 -3.59 -3.74
N VAL A 23 10.34 -4.06 -2.93
CA VAL A 23 11.61 -3.35 -2.65
C VAL A 23 12.67 -3.53 -3.76
N MET A 24 12.41 -4.34 -4.79
CA MET A 24 13.43 -4.63 -5.80
C MET A 24 13.67 -3.44 -6.74
N GLY A 25 14.66 -2.61 -6.38
CA GLY A 25 15.38 -1.72 -7.31
C GLY A 25 14.85 -0.30 -7.48
N SER A 26 13.80 0.11 -6.76
CA SER A 26 13.27 1.49 -6.81
C SER A 26 13.46 2.22 -5.49
N GLN A 27 13.84 3.50 -5.55
CA GLN A 27 13.81 4.44 -4.42
C GLN A 27 12.38 4.86 -4.06
N ASP A 28 11.45 4.70 -5.00
CA ASP A 28 10.03 5.01 -4.83
C ASP A 28 9.20 3.80 -5.33
N PRO A 29 9.11 2.73 -4.52
CA PRO A 29 8.52 1.46 -4.95
C PRO A 29 6.98 1.51 -4.98
N PRO A 30 6.32 0.70 -5.81
CA PRO A 30 4.87 0.56 -5.78
C PRO A 30 4.36 0.09 -4.42
N VAL A 31 3.18 0.56 -4.03
CA VAL A 31 2.49 0.17 -2.80
C VAL A 31 1.21 -0.57 -3.16
N SER A 32 0.87 -1.61 -2.41
CA SER A 32 -0.39 -2.33 -2.57
C SER A 32 -1.09 -2.49 -1.23
N LEU A 33 -2.42 -2.45 -1.27
CA LEU A 33 -3.33 -2.67 -0.14
C LEU A 33 -4.09 -3.98 -0.33
N TYR A 34 -4.12 -4.76 0.74
CA TYR A 34 -5.01 -5.89 0.91
C TYR A 34 -6.00 -5.56 2.02
N MET A 35 -7.26 -5.88 1.78
CA MET A 35 -8.32 -5.83 2.77
C MET A 35 -8.97 -7.22 2.85
N GLU A 36 -9.11 -7.74 4.05
CA GLU A 36 -9.82 -9.01 4.26
C GLU A 36 -11.24 -8.95 3.71
N GLY A 37 -11.64 -9.97 2.95
CA GLY A 37 -12.96 -10.03 2.29
C GLY A 37 -12.99 -9.45 0.87
N GLU A 38 -11.97 -8.71 0.45
CA GLU A 38 -11.89 -8.12 -0.90
C GLU A 38 -10.90 -8.87 -1.82
N PRO A 39 -11.07 -8.79 -3.15
CA PRO A 39 -10.07 -9.28 -4.10
C PRO A 39 -8.71 -8.62 -3.88
N ALA A 40 -7.63 -9.41 -3.90
CA ALA A 40 -6.27 -8.95 -3.63
C ALA A 40 -5.45 -8.71 -4.92
N PRO A 41 -4.67 -7.61 -5.01
CA PRO A 41 -4.73 -6.43 -4.15
C PRO A 41 -6.02 -5.62 -4.40
N MET A 42 -6.57 -5.03 -3.33
CA MET A 42 -7.74 -4.16 -3.42
C MET A 42 -7.39 -2.83 -4.10
N MET A 43 -6.19 -2.31 -3.82
CA MET A 43 -5.68 -1.09 -4.43
C MET A 43 -4.17 -1.21 -4.64
N ARG A 44 -3.67 -0.52 -5.68
CA ARG A 44 -2.25 -0.41 -5.98
C ARG A 44 -1.93 1.01 -6.41
N TRP A 45 -0.92 1.59 -5.76
CA TRP A 45 -0.29 2.84 -6.15
C TRP A 45 1.00 2.52 -6.90
N SER A 46 1.32 3.33 -7.91
CA SER A 46 2.51 3.14 -8.74
C SER A 46 3.80 3.48 -7.99
N SER A 47 3.71 4.26 -6.91
CA SER A 47 4.85 4.61 -6.07
C SER A 47 4.46 4.88 -4.61
N PHE A 48 5.46 4.91 -3.71
CA PHE A 48 5.28 5.22 -2.29
C PHE A 48 4.90 6.69 -2.10
N THR A 49 5.44 7.58 -2.93
CA THR A 49 5.04 9.00 -2.99
C THR A 49 3.56 9.14 -3.35
N GLU A 50 3.07 8.40 -4.35
CA GLU A 50 1.66 8.44 -4.73
C GLU A 50 0.75 7.98 -3.58
N PHE A 51 1.13 6.91 -2.90
CA PHE A 51 0.44 6.43 -1.69
C PHE A 51 0.37 7.52 -0.61
N LEU A 52 1.50 8.14 -0.26
CA LEU A 52 1.53 9.20 0.77
C LEU A 52 0.64 10.39 0.42
N ASN A 53 0.65 10.82 -0.84
CA ASN A 53 -0.19 11.91 -1.30
C ASN A 53 -1.68 11.53 -1.24
N ALA A 54 -2.04 10.30 -1.63
CA ALA A 54 -3.41 9.82 -1.55
C ALA A 54 -3.92 9.76 -0.11
N GLU A 55 -3.13 9.20 0.81
CA GLU A 55 -3.46 9.14 2.23
C GLU A 55 -3.57 10.55 2.85
N TYR A 56 -2.65 11.45 2.50
CA TYR A 56 -2.71 12.84 2.95
C TYR A 56 -3.99 13.54 2.48
N SER A 57 -4.32 13.46 1.20
CA SER A 57 -5.54 14.06 0.65
C SER A 57 -6.82 13.44 1.24
N ASN A 58 -6.82 12.13 1.51
CA ASN A 58 -7.95 11.45 2.14
C ASN A 58 -8.13 11.86 3.61
N ALA A 59 -7.03 12.04 4.34
CA ALA A 59 -7.05 12.46 5.74
C ALA A 59 -7.41 13.96 5.91
N TYR A 60 -7.06 14.79 4.93
CA TYR A 60 -7.22 16.25 4.98
C TYR A 60 -7.96 16.82 3.75
N PRO A 61 -9.24 16.48 3.55
CA PRO A 61 -10.00 17.00 2.42
C PRO A 61 -10.18 18.52 2.55
N GLY A 62 -9.60 19.28 1.61
CA GLY A 62 -9.74 20.74 1.54
C GLY A 62 -8.47 21.56 1.83
N PHE A 63 -7.34 20.90 2.09
CA PHE A 63 -6.01 21.48 2.01
C PHE A 63 -5.28 21.05 0.74
#